data_AF-A0AA35Y272-F1
#
_entry.id   AF-A0AA35Y272-F1
#
_cell.length_a   1.000
_cell.length_b   1.000
_cell.length_c   1.000
_cell.angle_alpha   90.00
_cell.angle_beta   90.00
_cell.angle_gamma   90.00
#
_symmetry.space_group_name_H-M   'P 1'
#
loop_
_entity.id
_entity.type
_entity.pdbx_description
1 polymer ?
#
loop_
_entity_poly.entity_id
_entity_poly.type
_entity_poly.pdbx_seq_one_letter_code
_entity_poly.pdbx_strand_id
1 'polypeptide(L)'
;MSAVLEIANKLNRDAFKPAVDAYSDALEAMRAANDPDSPAIAMIVALERIQKAAKDIEELLRVAVRDSNQEQGVLAFEAGPYEVTIARGAVSLTIKDLAALRAAAPDLFEPQPDKLNRTELKKRLTQGLELAGAELSPPGPGHIQIRAKGR
;
A
#
# COMPACT_ATOMS: atom_id res chain seq x y z
N MET A 1 -23.73 -4.21 8.12
CA MET A 1 -22.63 -4.84 8.87
C MET A 1 -21.35 -4.08 8.50
N SER A 2 -20.30 -4.07 9.33
CA SER A 2 -19.10 -3.24 9.04
C SER A 2 -18.39 -3.77 7.79
N ALA A 3 -18.11 -2.90 6.80
CA ALA A 3 -17.40 -3.27 5.57
C ALA A 3 -16.02 -3.91 5.87
N VAL A 4 -15.35 -3.44 6.93
CA VAL A 4 -14.09 -4.00 7.42
C VAL A 4 -14.26 -5.47 7.85
N LEU A 5 -15.32 -5.76 8.61
CA LEU A 5 -15.63 -7.11 9.08
C LEU A 5 -16.03 -8.05 7.93
N GLU A 6 -16.81 -7.56 6.98
CA GLU A 6 -17.22 -8.33 5.80
C GLU A 6 -16.02 -8.76 4.95
N ILE A 7 -15.09 -7.84 4.70
CA ILE A 7 -13.83 -8.12 3.99
C ILE A 7 -12.99 -9.15 4.74
N ALA A 8 -12.81 -8.98 6.06
CA ALA A 8 -12.04 -9.92 6.88
C ALA A 8 -12.63 -11.33 6.82
N ASN A 9 -13.94 -11.46 7.02
CA ASN A 9 -14.64 -12.74 7.00
C ASN A 9 -14.55 -13.42 5.64
N LYS A 10 -14.76 -12.67 4.56
CA LYS A 10 -14.70 -13.20 3.20
C LYS A 10 -13.31 -13.76 2.89
N LEU A 11 -12.25 -12.98 3.09
CA LEU A 11 -10.90 -13.42 2.77
C LEU A 11 -10.40 -14.53 3.70
N ASN A 12 -10.81 -14.49 4.97
CA ASN A 12 -10.51 -15.58 5.89
C ASN A 12 -11.11 -16.90 5.39
N ARG A 13 -12.40 -16.90 5.03
CA ARG A 13 -13.11 -18.08 4.54
C ARG A 13 -12.56 -18.55 3.19
N ASP A 14 -12.35 -17.63 2.25
CA ASP A 14 -12.11 -17.96 0.85
C ASP A 14 -10.63 -18.29 0.56
N ALA A 15 -9.69 -17.76 1.35
CA ALA A 15 -8.26 -17.88 1.07
C ALA A 15 -7.40 -18.31 2.28
N PHE A 16 -7.51 -17.61 3.41
CA PHE A 16 -6.59 -17.82 4.53
C PHE A 16 -6.81 -19.16 5.24
N LYS A 17 -8.04 -19.46 5.66
CA LYS A 17 -8.38 -20.70 6.37
C LYS A 17 -8.07 -21.95 5.53
N PRO A 18 -8.46 -22.04 4.23
CA PRO A 18 -8.08 -23.16 3.39
C PRO A 18 -6.56 -23.37 3.26
N ALA A 19 -5.77 -22.29 3.24
CA ALA A 19 -4.32 -22.39 3.16
C ALA A 19 -3.71 -22.90 4.48
N VAL A 20 -4.25 -22.49 5.63
CA VAL A 20 -3.86 -23.01 6.96
C VAL A 20 -4.25 -24.47 7.14
N ASP A 21 -5.39 -24.88 6.58
CA ASP A 21 -5.81 -26.29 6.59
C ASP A 21 -4.85 -27.15 5.77
N ALA A 22 -4.54 -26.72 4.54
CA ALA A 22 -3.56 -27.41 3.70
C ALA A 22 -2.17 -27.51 4.35
N TYR A 23 -1.76 -26.49 5.11
CA TYR A 23 -0.52 -26.53 5.90
C TYR A 23 -0.58 -27.61 6.98
N SER A 24 -1.71 -27.69 7.69
CA SER A 24 -1.92 -28.65 8.77
C SER A 24 -1.95 -30.08 8.24
N ASP A 25 -2.66 -30.31 7.13
CA ASP A 25 -2.72 -31.60 6.43
C ASP A 25 -1.33 -32.05 5.97
N ALA A 26 -0.54 -31.12 5.40
CA ALA A 26 0.82 -31.43 4.96
C ALA A 26 1.73 -31.78 6.14
N LEU A 27 1.60 -31.09 7.27
CA LEU A 27 2.37 -31.40 8.48
C LEU A 27 2.00 -32.76 9.08
N GLU A 28 0.72 -33.13 9.06
CA GLU A 28 0.27 -34.47 9.46
C GLU A 28 0.82 -35.54 8.51
N ALA A 29 0.78 -35.31 7.20
CA ALA A 29 1.36 -36.21 6.21
C ALA A 29 2.87 -36.38 6.40
N MET A 30 3.62 -35.30 6.67
CA MET A 30 5.05 -35.37 6.99
C MET A 30 5.33 -36.25 8.20
N ARG A 31 4.51 -36.15 9.26
CA ARG A 31 4.67 -36.95 10.48
C ARG A 31 4.40 -38.43 10.27
N ALA A 32 3.55 -38.78 9.31
CA ALA A 32 3.18 -40.15 9.00
C ALA A 32 4.05 -40.79 7.90
N ALA A 33 4.82 -40.00 7.16
CA ALA A 33 5.57 -40.48 6.00
C ALA A 33 6.95 -41.06 6.38
N ASN A 34 7.34 -42.12 5.68
CA ASN A 34 8.73 -42.62 5.71
C ASN A 34 9.70 -41.70 4.94
N ASP A 35 9.18 -40.97 3.95
CA ASP A 35 9.89 -39.90 3.23
C ASP A 35 9.15 -38.57 3.45
N PRO A 36 9.68 -37.67 4.28
CA PRO A 36 9.04 -36.40 4.60
C PRO A 36 9.19 -35.34 3.49
N ASP A 37 10.03 -35.55 2.48
CA ASP A 37 10.33 -34.51 1.49
C ASP A 37 9.14 -34.21 0.58
N SER A 38 8.41 -35.25 0.17
CA SER A 38 7.20 -35.11 -0.65
C SER A 38 6.11 -34.26 0.03
N PRO A 39 5.68 -34.55 1.28
CA PRO A 39 4.74 -33.69 1.99
C PRO A 39 5.33 -32.33 2.43
N ALA A 40 6.67 -32.20 2.54
CA ALA A 40 7.30 -30.90 2.76
C ALA A 40 7.07 -29.92 1.59
N ILE A 41 7.06 -30.39 0.34
CA ILE A 41 6.70 -29.55 -0.81
C ILE A 41 5.25 -29.03 -0.70
N ALA A 42 4.31 -29.88 -0.27
CA ALA A 42 2.92 -29.45 -0.05
C ALA A 42 2.82 -28.38 1.05
N MET A 43 3.61 -28.54 2.12
CA MET A 43 3.71 -27.55 3.20
C MET A 43 4.27 -26.22 2.70
N ILE A 44 5.30 -26.21 1.85
CA ILE A 44 5.85 -24.98 1.23
C ILE A 44 4.77 -24.27 0.41
N VAL A 45 4.05 -24.98 -0.46
CA VAL A 45 2.97 -24.39 -1.27
C VAL A 45 1.86 -23.81 -0.39
N ALA A 46 1.51 -24.48 0.72
CA ALA A 46 0.54 -23.95 1.67
C ALA A 46 1.03 -22.66 2.36
N LEU A 47 2.30 -22.61 2.76
CA LEU A 47 2.92 -21.42 3.34
C LEU A 47 2.93 -20.22 2.37
N GLU A 48 3.26 -20.44 1.10
CA GLU A 48 3.19 -19.40 0.07
C GLU A 48 1.77 -18.84 -0.09
N ARG A 49 0.76 -19.71 -0.05
CA ARG A 49 -0.66 -19.31 -0.08
C ARG A 49 -1.05 -18.51 1.15
N ILE A 50 -0.59 -18.91 2.34
CA ILE A 50 -0.82 -18.16 3.59
C ILE A 50 -0.20 -16.77 3.47
N GLN A 51 1.05 -16.65 3.01
CA GLN A 51 1.72 -15.37 2.85
C GLN A 51 0.96 -14.44 1.90
N LYS A 52 0.53 -14.96 0.76
CA LYS A 52 -0.28 -14.20 -0.21
C LYS A 52 -1.62 -13.77 0.40
N ALA A 53 -2.36 -14.70 0.99
CA ALA A 53 -3.66 -14.40 1.58
C ALA A 53 -3.55 -13.38 2.73
N ALA A 54 -2.53 -13.50 3.58
CA ALA A 54 -2.28 -12.55 4.67
C ALA A 54 -2.00 -11.14 4.13
N LYS A 55 -1.18 -11.02 3.09
CA LYS A 55 -0.88 -9.75 2.44
C LYS A 55 -2.14 -9.12 1.82
N ASP A 56 -2.93 -9.91 1.09
CA ASP A 56 -4.17 -9.44 0.48
C ASP A 56 -5.19 -8.96 1.54
N ILE A 57 -5.29 -9.69 2.66
CA ILE A 57 -6.10 -9.29 3.83
C ILE A 57 -5.61 -7.98 4.42
N GLU A 58 -4.31 -7.85 4.67
CA GLU A 58 -3.73 -6.64 5.24
C GLU A 58 -4.02 -5.42 4.35
N GLU A 59 -3.76 -5.52 3.04
CA GLU A 59 -3.97 -4.43 2.10
C GLU A 59 -5.45 -3.99 2.05
N LEU A 60 -6.37 -4.96 1.96
CA LEU A 60 -7.81 -4.67 1.90
C LEU A 60 -8.35 -4.12 3.23
N LEU A 61 -7.86 -4.59 4.37
CA LEU A 61 -8.23 -4.03 5.67
C LEU A 61 -7.72 -2.60 5.85
N ARG A 62 -6.48 -2.30 5.42
CA ARG A 62 -5.95 -0.93 5.47
C ARG A 62 -6.80 0.04 4.65
N VAL A 63 -7.22 -0.39 3.46
CA VAL A 63 -8.14 0.36 2.59
C VAL A 63 -9.50 0.57 3.26
N ALA A 64 -10.11 -0.50 3.76
CA ALA A 64 -11.43 -0.43 4.38
C ALA A 64 -11.46 0.43 5.66
N VAL A 65 -10.41 0.34 6.49
CA VAL A 65 -10.26 1.18 7.69
C VAL A 65 -10.09 2.64 7.29
N ARG A 66 -9.25 2.94 6.28
CA ARG A 66 -9.11 4.30 5.76
C ARG A 66 -10.45 4.86 5.30
N ASP A 67 -11.15 4.14 4.43
CA ASP A 67 -12.38 4.62 3.81
C ASP A 67 -13.46 4.88 4.87
N SER A 68 -13.62 3.94 5.81
CA SER A 68 -14.55 4.10 6.93
C SER A 68 -14.25 5.32 7.80
N ASN A 69 -12.97 5.62 8.06
CA ASN A 69 -12.59 6.81 8.83
C ASN A 69 -12.74 8.11 8.04
N GLN A 70 -12.44 8.10 6.73
CA GLN A 70 -12.64 9.26 5.86
C GLN A 70 -14.11 9.65 5.75
N GLU A 71 -15.01 8.67 5.60
CA GLU A 71 -16.46 8.90 5.61
C GLU A 71 -16.95 9.53 6.93
N GLN A 72 -16.29 9.23 8.04
CA GLN A 72 -16.61 9.75 9.37
C GLN A 72 -15.85 11.04 9.73
N GLY A 73 -14.97 11.53 8.84
CA GLY A 73 -14.13 12.71 9.12
C GLY A 73 -13.07 12.50 10.21
N VAL A 74 -12.76 11.24 10.55
CA VAL A 74 -11.76 10.89 11.57
C VAL A 74 -10.36 10.90 10.95
N LEU A 75 -9.47 11.73 11.49
CA LEU A 75 -8.09 11.87 11.01
C LEU A 75 -7.07 11.08 11.84
N ALA A 76 -7.41 10.75 13.08
CA ALA A 76 -6.61 9.91 13.97
C ALA A 76 -7.48 9.24 15.03
N PHE A 77 -7.11 8.05 15.46
CA PHE A 77 -7.78 7.34 16.54
C PHE A 77 -6.81 6.40 17.28
N GLU A 78 -7.19 5.99 18.49
CA GLU A 78 -6.45 5.03 19.28
C GLU A 78 -6.98 3.61 19.08
N ALA A 79 -6.06 2.65 18.92
CA ALA A 79 -6.38 1.22 18.80
C ALA A 79 -5.51 0.42 19.79
N GLY A 80 -5.89 0.48 21.08
CA GLY A 80 -5.13 -0.16 22.17
C GLY A 80 -3.71 0.40 22.28
N PRO A 81 -2.66 -0.42 22.09
CA PRO A 81 -1.26 0.04 22.16
C PRO A 81 -0.82 0.82 20.92
N TYR A 82 -1.70 1.04 19.94
CA TYR A 82 -1.40 1.74 18.70
C TYR A 82 -2.11 3.08 18.60
N GLU A 83 -1.46 4.03 17.95
CA GLU A 83 -2.05 5.25 17.39
C GLU A 83 -2.17 5.06 15.88
N VAL A 84 -3.35 5.33 15.33
CA VAL A 84 -3.62 5.24 13.89
C VAL A 84 -3.91 6.64 13.36
N THR A 85 -3.19 7.06 12.34
CA THR A 85 -3.41 8.35 11.65
C THR A 85 -3.76 8.13 10.18
N ILE A 86 -4.65 8.96 9.65
CA ILE A 86 -5.01 8.95 8.23
C ILE A 86 -4.12 9.96 7.51
N ALA A 87 -3.10 9.47 6.82
CA ALA A 87 -2.22 10.29 6.01
C ALA A 87 -2.89 10.61 4.66
N ARG A 88 -2.77 11.87 4.23
CA ARG A 88 -3.22 12.30 2.89
C ARG A 88 -2.37 11.63 1.81
N GLY A 89 -2.98 11.34 0.66
CA GLY A 89 -2.23 10.81 -0.47
C GLY A 89 -1.23 11.83 -1.00
N ALA A 90 -0.13 11.33 -1.54
CA ALA A 90 0.89 12.18 -2.14
C ALA A 90 0.40 12.71 -3.49
N VAL A 91 0.63 14.00 -3.72
CA VAL A 91 0.52 14.61 -5.05
C VAL A 91 1.68 14.11 -5.90
N SER A 92 1.40 13.58 -7.08
CA SER A 92 2.42 13.11 -8.04
C SER A 92 2.67 14.17 -9.12
N LEU A 93 3.91 14.23 -9.58
CA LEU A 93 4.36 15.14 -10.64
C LEU A 93 4.48 14.37 -11.96
N THR A 94 3.75 14.82 -12.97
CA THR A 94 3.78 14.27 -14.33
C THR A 94 4.40 15.30 -15.27
N ILE A 95 5.38 14.87 -16.06
CA ILE A 95 5.98 15.68 -17.12
C ILE A 95 5.37 15.20 -18.44
N LYS A 96 4.62 16.07 -19.10
CA LYS A 96 3.97 15.80 -20.39
C LYS A 96 4.87 16.17 -21.56
N ASP A 97 5.57 17.29 -21.45
CA ASP A 97 6.43 17.82 -22.49
C ASP A 97 7.62 18.55 -21.87
N LEU A 98 8.80 17.95 -22.01
CA LEU A 98 10.03 18.51 -21.46
C LEU A 98 10.50 19.76 -22.23
N ALA A 99 10.22 19.85 -23.54
CA ALA A 99 10.63 20.99 -24.36
C ALA A 99 9.77 22.22 -24.05
N ALA A 100 8.45 22.04 -23.94
CA ALA A 100 7.55 23.11 -23.50
C ALA A 100 7.89 23.58 -22.08
N LEU A 101 8.23 22.65 -21.18
CA LEU A 101 8.64 22.98 -19.81
C LEU A 101 9.95 23.77 -19.78
N ARG A 102 10.92 23.42 -20.62
CA ARG A 102 12.19 24.15 -20.74
C ARG A 102 12.01 25.55 -21.31
N ALA A 103 11.08 25.73 -22.26
CA ALA A 103 10.76 27.04 -22.78
C ALA A 103 10.03 27.92 -21.74
N ALA A 104 9.12 27.34 -20.96
CA ALA A 104 8.32 28.05 -19.96
C ALA A 104 9.10 28.38 -18.67
N ALA A 105 10.01 27.51 -18.25
CA ALA A 105 10.78 27.64 -17.01
C ALA A 105 12.21 27.10 -17.18
N PRO A 106 13.07 27.82 -17.93
CA PRO A 106 14.45 27.39 -18.19
C PRO A 106 15.31 27.36 -16.91
N ASP A 107 14.95 28.15 -15.90
CA ASP A 107 15.61 28.23 -14.60
C ASP A 107 15.45 26.95 -13.75
N LEU A 108 14.50 26.08 -14.11
CA LEU A 108 14.36 24.75 -13.49
C LEU A 108 15.42 23.75 -13.98
N PHE A 109 16.21 24.08 -14.99
CA PHE A 109 17.25 23.20 -15.53
C PHE A 109 18.62 23.66 -15.06
N GLU A 110 19.34 22.77 -14.38
CA GLU A 110 20.70 23.05 -13.91
C GLU A 110 21.65 23.16 -15.13
N PRO A 111 22.56 24.16 -15.18
CA PRO A 111 23.42 24.36 -16.34
C PRO A 111 24.32 23.16 -16.65
N GLN A 112 24.81 22.47 -15.61
CA GLN A 112 25.51 21.19 -15.69
C GLN A 112 25.40 20.43 -14.35
N PRO A 113 24.95 19.17 -14.33
CA PRO A 113 24.35 18.42 -15.43
C PRO A 113 22.99 19.00 -15.84
N ASP A 114 22.60 18.84 -17.11
CA ASP A 114 21.33 19.35 -17.68
C ASP A 114 20.10 18.61 -17.11
N LYS A 115 19.88 18.80 -15.81
CA LYS A 115 18.94 18.05 -14.99
C LYS A 115 17.82 18.97 -14.55
N LEU A 116 16.61 18.47 -14.71
CA LEU A 116 15.41 19.13 -14.19
C LEU A 116 15.37 19.07 -12.66
N ASN A 117 15.27 20.24 -12.02
CA ASN A 117 14.99 20.37 -10.61
C ASN A 117 13.51 20.03 -10.31
N ARG A 118 13.24 18.73 -10.15
CA ARG A 118 11.88 18.20 -9.88
C ARG A 118 11.30 18.71 -8.57
N THR A 119 12.15 19.02 -7.58
CA THR A 119 11.71 19.53 -6.27
C THR A 119 11.13 20.93 -6.41
N GLU A 120 11.85 21.82 -7.07
CA GLU A 120 11.40 23.19 -7.32
C GLU A 120 10.20 23.22 -8.27
N LEU A 121 10.20 22.38 -9.32
CA LEU A 121 9.04 22.20 -10.19
C LEU A 121 7.79 21.79 -9.39
N LYS A 122 7.90 20.76 -8.56
CA LYS A 122 6.79 20.29 -7.72
C LYS A 122 6.30 21.39 -6.79
N LYS A 123 7.21 22.15 -6.18
CA LYS A 123 6.87 23.28 -5.30
C LYS A 123 6.08 24.35 -6.03
N ARG A 124 6.54 24.79 -7.22
CA ARG A 124 5.86 25.81 -8.03
C ARG A 124 4.44 25.39 -8.43
N LEU A 125 4.29 24.16 -8.92
CA LEU A 125 2.96 23.63 -9.28
C LEU A 125 2.07 23.49 -8.03
N THR A 126 2.62 23.12 -6.87
CA THR A 126 1.85 23.00 -5.61
C THR A 126 1.36 24.37 -5.11
N GLN A 127 2.10 25.43 -5.43
CA GLN A 127 1.72 26.82 -5.16
C GLN A 127 0.70 27.38 -6.16
N GLY A 128 0.23 26.57 -7.12
CA GLY A 128 -0.76 26.96 -8.12
C GLY A 128 -0.17 27.61 -9.37
N LEU A 129 1.15 27.57 -9.57
CA LEU A 129 1.76 28.05 -10.80
C LEU A 129 1.49 27.05 -11.93
N GLU A 130 0.91 27.51 -13.04
CA GLU A 130 0.74 26.70 -14.24
C GLU A 130 2.03 26.74 -15.08
N LEU A 131 2.61 25.57 -15.35
CA LEU A 131 3.82 25.43 -16.17
C LEU A 131 3.52 24.51 -17.35
N ALA A 132 3.66 25.04 -18.57
CA ALA A 132 3.47 24.25 -19.78
C ALA A 132 4.36 23.01 -19.76
N GLY A 133 3.81 21.84 -20.09
CA GLY A 133 4.57 20.59 -20.15
C GLY A 133 4.73 19.85 -18.81
N ALA A 134 4.21 20.36 -17.69
CA ALA A 134 4.16 19.63 -16.42
C ALA A 134 2.85 19.89 -15.67
N GLU A 135 2.39 18.88 -14.92
CA GLU A 135 1.22 19.01 -14.06
C GLU A 135 1.36 18.18 -12.78
N LEU A 136 0.58 18.58 -11.78
CA LEU A 136 0.35 17.75 -10.61
C LEU A 136 -0.90 16.93 -10.83
N SER A 137 -0.80 15.62 -10.63
CA SER A 137 -2.00 14.82 -10.47
C SER A 137 -2.60 15.09 -9.09
N PRO A 138 -3.93 15.08 -8.95
CA PRO A 138 -4.56 15.20 -7.63
C PRO A 138 -3.97 14.15 -6.66
N PRO A 139 -3.89 14.47 -5.36
CA PRO A 139 -3.39 13.52 -4.38
C PRO A 139 -4.17 12.22 -4.49
N GLY A 140 -3.44 11.10 -4.55
CA GLY A 140 -4.05 9.78 -4.54
C GLY A 140 -4.87 9.53 -3.28
N PRO A 141 -5.53 8.36 -3.17
CA PRO A 141 -6.17 8.00 -1.92
C PRO A 141 -5.13 7.96 -0.79
N GLY A 142 -5.52 8.46 0.37
CA GLY A 142 -4.67 8.42 1.57
C GLY A 142 -4.32 6.99 1.99
N HIS A 143 -3.58 6.88 3.09
CA HIS A 143 -3.29 5.60 3.73
C HIS A 143 -3.35 5.75 5.25
N ILE A 144 -3.57 4.63 5.94
CA ILE A 144 -3.42 4.61 7.40
C ILE A 144 -1.95 4.41 7.77
N GLN A 145 -1.49 5.17 8.76
CA GLN A 145 -0.21 4.95 9.44
C GLN A 145 -0.51 4.41 10.84
N ILE A 146 0.17 3.33 11.22
CA ILE A 146 -0.01 2.69 12.53
C ILE A 146 1.31 2.83 13.29
N ARG A 147 1.28 3.43 14.47
CA ARG A 147 2.45 3.64 15.33
C ARG A 147 2.21 3.01 16.69
N ALA A 148 3.23 2.36 17.26
CA ALA A 148 3.16 1.87 18.63
C ALA A 148 3.33 3.04 19.60
N LYS A 149 2.54 3.07 20.68
CA LYS A 149 2.69 4.06 21.75
C LYS A 149 3.93 3.71 22.58
N GLY A 150 4.86 4.66 22.75
CA GLY A 150 5.97 4.54 23.69
C GLY A 150 7.23 3.80 23.20
N ARG A 151 7.53 3.84 21.90
CA ARG A 151 8.87 3.50 21.37
C ARG A 151 9.55 4.73 20.80
#